data_AF-A0A099YAA0-F1
#
_entry.id   AF-A0A099YAA0-F1
#
_cell.length_a   1.000
_cell.length_b   1.000
_cell.length_c   1.000
_cell.angle_alpha   90.00
_cell.angle_beta   90.00
_cell.angle_gamma   90.00
#
_symmetry.space_group_name_H-M   'P 1'
#
loop_
_entity.id
_entity.type
_entity.pdbx_description
1 polymer ?
#
loop_
_entity_poly.entity_id
_entity_poly.type
_entity_poly.pdbx_seq_one_letter_code
_entity_poly.pdbx_strand_id
1 'polypeptide(L)' 'MFKKAPEDVCHSFISKLDYWQALNLTTTLLQAQTDISFEDARVKALTIKEDELNYLMTQAISAPRARHDINKLV' A
#
# COMPACT_ATOMS: atom_id res chain seq x y z
N MET A 1 5.13 10.59 24.59
CA MET A 1 4.66 10.81 23.20
C MET A 1 3.98 9.54 22.74
N PHE A 2 2.65 9.51 22.70
CA PHE A 2 1.92 8.31 22.24
C PHE A 2 2.17 8.14 20.74
N LYS A 3 2.69 6.97 20.33
CA LYS A 3 2.77 6.62 18.90
C LYS A 3 1.34 6.39 18.41
N LYS A 4 0.91 7.10 17.37
CA LYS A 4 -0.38 6.84 16.72
C LYS A 4 -0.46 5.39 16.23
N ALA A 5 -1.64 4.80 16.26
CA ALA A 5 -1.83 3.48 15.67
C ALA A 5 -1.50 3.54 14.16
N PRO A 6 -0.97 2.46 13.56
CA PRO A 6 -0.67 2.43 12.12
C PRO A 6 -1.85 2.83 11.24
N GLU A 7 -3.06 2.40 11.61
CA GLU A 7 -4.31 2.73 10.94
C GLU A 7 -4.59 4.24 10.93
N ASP A 8 -4.43 4.93 12.06
CA ASP A 8 -4.60 6.39 12.16
C ASP A 8 -3.63 7.15 11.24
N VAL A 9 -2.41 6.62 11.09
CA VAL A 9 -1.37 7.20 10.23
C VAL A 9 -1.72 6.97 8.76
N CYS A 10 -2.12 5.76 8.39
CA CYS A 10 -2.56 5.42 7.03
C CYS A 10 -3.75 6.28 6.60
N HIS A 11 -4.78 6.36 7.42
CA HIS A 11 -5.99 7.14 7.12
C HIS A 11 -5.66 8.63 6.94
N SER A 12 -4.84 9.19 7.82
CA SER A 12 -4.41 10.59 7.71
C SER A 12 -3.54 10.87 6.48
N PHE A 13 -2.85 9.86 5.95
CA PHE A 13 -2.04 9.99 4.73
C PHE A 13 -2.91 9.85 3.48
N ILE A 14 -3.74 8.81 3.41
CA ILE A 14 -4.62 8.51 2.27
C ILE A 14 -5.60 9.66 2.01
N SER A 15 -6.19 10.23 3.07
CA SER A 15 -7.11 11.39 2.97
C SER A 15 -6.49 12.66 2.36
N LYS A 16 -5.16 12.72 2.20
CA LYS A 16 -4.47 13.85 1.56
C LYS A 16 -4.10 13.60 0.10
N LEU A 17 -4.31 12.37 -0.38
CA LEU A 17 -3.98 12.01 -1.75
C LEU A 17 -5.08 12.50 -2.69
N ASP A 18 -4.67 13.01 -3.85
CA ASP A 18 -5.61 13.16 -4.95
C ASP A 18 -5.99 11.80 -5.56
N TYR A 19 -6.99 11.81 -6.45
CA TYR A 19 -7.48 10.60 -7.10
C TYR A 19 -6.37 9.79 -7.78
N TRP A 20 -5.47 10.45 -8.52
CA TRP A 20 -4.41 9.77 -9.26
C TRP A 20 -3.33 9.22 -8.34
N GLN A 21 -3.00 9.95 -7.28
CA GLN A 21 -2.09 9.50 -6.23
C GLN A 21 -2.63 8.26 -5.51
N ALA A 22 -3.91 8.28 -5.13
CA ALA A 22 -4.56 7.14 -4.49
C ALA A 22 -4.65 5.92 -5.42
N LEU A 23 -4.99 6.12 -6.70
CA LEU A 23 -5.07 5.07 -7.70
C LEU A 23 -3.71 4.40 -7.95
N ASN A 24 -2.65 5.21 -8.10
CA ASN A 24 -1.29 4.71 -8.30
C ASN A 24 -0.79 3.95 -7.08
N LEU A 25 -1.00 4.51 -5.87
CA LEU A 25 -0.65 3.84 -4.62
C LEU A 25 -1.36 2.48 -4.52
N THR A 26 -2.67 2.45 -4.78
CA THR A 26 -3.45 1.21 -4.76
C THR A 26 -2.89 0.18 -5.73
N THR A 27 -2.60 0.58 -6.96
CA THR A 27 -2.06 -0.31 -8.00
C THR A 27 -0.74 -0.93 -7.55
N THR A 28 0.18 -0.12 -7.04
CA THR A 28 1.47 -0.61 -6.52
C THR A 28 1.30 -1.52 -5.31
N LEU A 29 0.41 -1.18 -4.38
CA LEU A 29 0.14 -2.00 -3.20
C LEU A 29 -0.45 -3.37 -3.58
N LEU A 30 -1.37 -3.41 -4.54
CA LEU A 30 -1.94 -4.65 -5.06
C LEU A 30 -0.88 -5.50 -5.74
N GLN A 31 -0.06 -4.92 -6.62
CA GLN A 31 1.00 -5.64 -7.31
C GLN A 31 2.06 -6.19 -6.35
N ALA A 32 2.41 -5.44 -5.29
CA ALA A 32 3.42 -5.86 -4.34
C ALA A 32 2.95 -6.96 -3.38
N GLN A 33 1.64 -7.07 -3.14
CA GLN A 33 1.05 -7.94 -2.12
C GLN A 33 0.24 -9.12 -2.71
N THR A 34 0.04 -9.14 -4.03
CA THR A 34 -0.72 -10.20 -4.72
C THR A 34 0.00 -10.64 -5.99
N ASP A 35 -0.24 -11.86 -6.44
CA ASP A 35 0.34 -12.43 -7.66
C ASP A 35 -0.55 -12.10 -8.88
N ILE A 36 -0.68 -10.81 -9.18
CA ILE A 36 -1.42 -10.31 -10.35
C ILE A 36 -0.53 -9.41 -11.21
N SER A 37 -0.85 -9.30 -12.50
CA SER A 37 -0.12 -8.39 -13.38
C SER A 37 -0.34 -6.93 -12.99
N PHE A 38 0.56 -6.03 -13.42
CA PHE A 38 0.37 -4.60 -13.23
C PHE A 38 -0.94 -4.10 -13.87
N GLU A 39 -1.30 -4.63 -15.04
CA GLU A 39 -2.51 -4.24 -15.74
C GLU A 39 -3.77 -4.67 -14.97
N ASP A 40 -3.77 -5.89 -14.44
CA ASP A 40 -4.87 -6.39 -13.61
C ASP A 40 -4.97 -5.61 -12.29
N ALA A 41 -3.83 -5.28 -11.67
CA ALA A 41 -3.78 -4.44 -10.48
C ALA A 41 -4.37 -3.05 -10.76
N ARG A 42 -4.05 -2.46 -11.92
CA ARG A 42 -4.56 -1.16 -12.33
C ARG A 42 -6.06 -1.19 -12.55
N VAL A 43 -6.58 -2.22 -13.22
CA VAL A 43 -8.02 -2.42 -13.43
C VAL A 43 -8.74 -2.58 -12.09
N LYS A 44 -8.19 -3.41 -11.19
CA LYS A 44 -8.76 -3.63 -9.85
C LYS A 44 -8.71 -2.37 -8.98
N ALA A 45 -7.69 -1.54 -9.11
CA ALA A 45 -7.57 -0.29 -8.36
C ALA A 45 -8.70 0.71 -8.68
N LEU A 46 -9.32 0.63 -9.86
CA LEU A 46 -10.43 1.52 -10.25
C LEU A 46 -11.70 1.31 -9.41
N THR A 47 -11.86 0.13 -8.80
CA THR A 47 -13.08 -0.24 -8.05
C THR A 47 -12.84 -0.40 -6.56
N ILE A 48 -11.62 -0.13 -6.09
CA ILE A 48 -11.28 -0.29 -4.67
C ILE A 48 -11.98 0.78 -3.82
N LYS A 49 -12.37 0.40 -2.62
CA LYS A 49 -12.86 1.34 -1.62
C LYS A 49 -11.74 1.88 -0.73
N GLU A 50 -11.99 2.99 -0.05
CA GLU A 50 -11.00 3.65 0.81
C GLU A 50 -10.59 2.79 2.02
N ASP A 51 -11.51 2.00 2.59
CA ASP A 51 -11.23 1.04 3.67
C ASP A 51 -10.28 -0.07 3.21
N GLU A 52 -10.48 -0.59 2.00
CA GLU A 52 -9.58 -1.56 1.38
C GLU A 52 -8.18 -0.97 1.11
N LEU A 53 -8.08 0.29 0.65
CA LEU A 53 -6.79 0.97 0.50
C LEU A 53 -6.10 1.18 1.85
N ASN A 54 -6.84 1.59 2.90
CA ASN A 54 -6.30 1.69 4.26
C ASN A 54 -5.76 0.37 4.77
N TYR A 55 -6.48 -0.72 4.51
CA TYR A 55 -6.04 -2.07 4.87
C TYR A 55 -4.74 -2.45 4.15
N LEU A 56 -4.68 -2.29 2.81
CA LEU A 56 -3.49 -2.59 2.01
C LEU A 56 -2.26 -1.77 2.45
N MET A 57 -2.46 -0.49 2.77
CA MET A 57 -1.39 0.39 3.25
C MET A 57 -0.91 -0.04 4.64
N THR A 58 -1.85 -0.36 5.53
CA THR A 58 -1.54 -0.81 6.90
C THR A 58 -0.74 -2.10 6.88
N GLN A 59 -1.10 -3.06 6.02
CA GLN A 59 -0.32 -4.28 5.83
C GLN A 59 1.10 -3.96 5.33
N ALA A 60 1.23 -3.12 4.31
CA ALA A 60 2.53 -2.80 3.72
C ALA A 60 3.50 -2.17 4.73
N ILE A 61 3.00 -1.30 5.63
CA ILE A 61 3.86 -0.64 6.64
C ILE A 61 4.05 -1.47 7.92
N SER A 62 3.13 -2.41 8.19
CA SER A 62 3.17 -3.26 9.39
C SER A 62 3.86 -4.60 9.14
N ALA A 63 4.00 -5.00 7.88
CA ALA A 63 4.78 -6.18 7.51
C ALA A 63 6.19 -6.05 8.09
N PRO A 64 6.75 -7.12 8.71
CA PRO A 64 8.14 -7.12 9.10
C PRO A 64 8.93 -6.77 7.85
N ARG A 65 9.63 -5.63 7.85
CA ARG A 65 10.53 -5.29 6.75
C ARG A 65 11.41 -6.53 6.58
N ALA A 66 11.25 -7.24 5.46
CA ALA A 66 12.26 -8.20 5.06
C ALA A 66 13.55 -7.40 5.12
N ARG A 67 14.44 -7.74 6.07
CA ARG A 67 15.75 -7.12 6.15
C ARG A 67 16.28 -7.19 4.75
N HIS A 68 16.62 -6.03 4.20
CA HIS A 68 17.35 -5.91 2.96
C HIS A 68 18.47 -6.95 2.93
N ASP A 69 18.23 -8.10 2.29
CA ASP A 69 19.26 -8.97 1.72
C ASP A 69 19.80 -8.27 0.46
N ILE A 70 20.19 -6.99 0.60
CA ILE A 70 20.87 -6.19 -0.44
C ILE A 70 22.26 -6.79 -0.76
N ASN A 71 22.73 -7.78 0.01
CA ASN A 71 24.04 -8.43 -0.16
C ASN A 71 24.03 -9.79 -0.88
N LYS A 72 23.01 -10.13 -1.69
CA LYS A 72 23.03 -11.38 -2.49
C LYS A 72 23.06 -11.18 -4.01
N LEU A 73 23.63 -10.07 -4.45
CA LEU A 73 24.09 -9.89 -5.83
C LEU A 73 25.59 -9.55 -5.80
N VAL A 74 26.40 -10.51 -5.36
CA VAL A 74 27.83 -10.63 -5.64
C VAL A 74 28.08 -12.05 -6.10
#